data_AF-A0A7Z7BHG3-F1
#
_entry.id   AF-A0A7Z7BHG3-F1
#
_cell.length_a   1.000
_cell.length_b   1.000
_cell.length_c   1.000
_cell.angle_alpha   90.00
_cell.angle_beta   90.00
_cell.angle_gamma   90.00
#
_symmetry.space_group_name_H-M   'P 1'
#
loop_
_entity.id
_entity.type
_entity.pdbx_description
1 polymer ?
#
loop_
_entity_poly.entity_id
_entity_poly.type
_entity_poly.pdbx_seq_one_letter_code
_entity_poly.pdbx_strand_id
1 'polypeptide(L)'
;MTTPKEAKLQKAANTEGLVAGFDPFKLESSFEDVSQIFKPNKVAKASNKNVLIAVDTNVLLLPYTIRKDGLSTLQKFYQDLRSENRLFLPARVAREFITNRDKKLAELLKTLGDVKSRINIGEKKLSPILDGVDGSEEMATASQALNAAKKQYTAALEKVEARVQSWSGDDPVTSIYNTVFDSANIISPTDANVDILADWQRRLINKVPPGYKDGGKEDTGIGDFLVWKSLLALGASQQKDLIFVTGEEKADWFVRLNSQGIYPRPELVAEYRKHSGGKSIRLVEFHEVLSEMEVSRDFVSLIESAEIAANNVIRDSLSFDVGKGLLNFREAKSSLGSTALANFRMRNGGQNITFTAGDARFEFSVSEQGKDSLWAYPNGKDQLNVIPAISAGQIIDSKLVLGAQSAFSVNKGDMIWARNALGYILIATLLATNDPQPDEMFEAKFAFTILPPGNPILIPQHPAFL
;
A
#
# COMPACT_ATOMS: atom_id res chain seq x y z
N MET A 1 -33.53 16.67 -72.41
CA MET A 1 -32.13 16.35 -72.08
C MET A 1 -31.58 17.48 -71.24
N THR A 2 -31.55 17.30 -69.91
CA THR A 2 -30.82 18.19 -68.99
C THR A 2 -30.41 17.32 -67.81
N THR A 3 -29.14 16.94 -67.81
CA THR A 3 -28.45 16.19 -66.77
C THR A 3 -28.44 16.96 -65.44
N PRO A 4 -28.63 16.31 -64.28
CA PRO A 4 -28.41 16.95 -62.99
C PRO A 4 -26.91 17.14 -62.75
N LYS A 5 -26.52 18.35 -62.34
CA LYS A 5 -25.17 18.67 -61.85
C LYS A 5 -24.83 17.79 -60.65
N GLU A 6 -23.76 17.02 -60.78
CA GLU A 6 -23.09 16.33 -59.68
C GLU A 6 -22.72 17.32 -58.57
N ALA A 7 -23.18 17.03 -57.35
CA ALA A 7 -22.73 17.70 -56.14
C ALA A 7 -21.28 17.28 -55.87
N LYS A 8 -20.39 18.28 -55.88
CA LYS A 8 -18.95 18.13 -55.60
C LYS A 8 -18.69 17.33 -54.33
N LEU A 9 -17.77 16.38 -54.44
CA LEU A 9 -17.14 15.65 -53.33
C LEU A 9 -16.84 16.59 -52.15
N GLN A 10 -17.28 16.17 -50.96
CA GLN A 10 -16.82 16.72 -49.70
C GLN A 10 -15.29 16.66 -49.64
N LYS A 11 -14.67 17.79 -49.31
CA LYS A 11 -13.24 17.89 -48.99
C LYS A 11 -12.86 16.79 -48.01
N ALA A 12 -11.90 15.95 -48.38
CA ALA A 12 -11.18 15.10 -47.46
C ALA A 12 -10.66 15.98 -46.31
N ALA A 13 -11.07 15.65 -45.07
CA ALA A 13 -10.57 16.33 -43.89
C ALA A 13 -9.06 16.10 -43.81
N ASN A 14 -8.30 17.19 -43.72
CA ASN A 14 -6.86 17.15 -43.42
C ASN A 14 -6.65 16.39 -42.10
N THR A 15 -6.16 15.15 -42.17
CA THR A 15 -5.68 14.37 -41.02
C THR A 15 -4.21 14.61 -40.72
N GLU A 16 -3.58 15.57 -41.38
CA GLU A 16 -2.21 16.04 -41.10
C GLU A 16 -2.18 16.79 -39.76
N GLY A 17 -1.99 16.04 -38.68
CA GLY A 17 -1.92 16.59 -37.31
C GLY A 17 -2.41 15.62 -36.22
N LEU A 18 -3.11 14.55 -36.59
CA LEU A 18 -3.45 13.50 -35.63
C LEU A 18 -2.22 12.62 -35.42
N VAL A 19 -1.79 12.48 -34.16
CA VAL A 19 -0.77 11.49 -33.75
C VAL A 19 -1.26 10.12 -34.24
N ALA A 20 -0.42 9.37 -34.96
CA ALA A 20 -0.78 8.05 -35.45
C ALA A 20 -1.32 7.18 -34.30
N GLY A 21 -2.59 6.73 -34.41
CA GLY A 21 -3.27 5.91 -33.41
C GLY A 21 -4.08 6.65 -32.33
N PHE A 22 -4.07 7.99 -32.31
CA PHE A 22 -4.97 8.77 -31.45
C PHE A 22 -6.40 8.75 -32.01
N ASP A 23 -7.36 8.37 -31.16
CA ASP A 23 -8.79 8.28 -31.45
C ASP A 23 -9.50 9.56 -30.97
N PRO A 24 -9.86 10.50 -31.86
CA PRO A 24 -10.61 11.70 -31.48
C PRO A 24 -12.05 11.38 -31.03
N PHE A 25 -12.56 10.17 -31.32
CA PHE A 25 -13.88 9.69 -30.93
C PHE A 25 -13.83 8.74 -29.73
N LYS A 26 -12.81 8.89 -28.87
CA LYS A 26 -12.60 8.06 -27.69
C LYS A 26 -13.83 8.02 -26.78
N LEU A 27 -14.55 9.13 -26.63
CA LEU A 27 -15.72 9.18 -25.75
C LEU A 27 -16.86 8.33 -26.33
N GLU A 28 -17.09 8.43 -27.64
CA GLU A 28 -18.07 7.64 -28.37
C GLU A 28 -17.72 6.15 -28.31
N SER A 29 -16.45 5.78 -28.43
CA SER A 29 -16.00 4.38 -28.35
C SER A 29 -15.98 3.83 -26.91
N SER A 30 -15.77 4.68 -25.90
CA SER A 30 -15.81 4.26 -24.49
C SER A 30 -17.24 4.19 -23.92
N PHE A 31 -18.18 4.94 -24.51
CA PHE A 31 -19.56 5.08 -24.05
C PHE A 31 -20.57 4.85 -25.18
N GLU A 32 -20.43 3.73 -25.89
CA GLU A 32 -21.27 3.38 -27.05
C GLU A 32 -22.77 3.31 -26.71
N ASP A 33 -23.14 2.71 -25.57
CA ASP A 33 -24.53 2.66 -25.09
C ASP A 33 -24.84 3.84 -24.18
N VAL A 34 -25.21 4.96 -24.80
CA VAL A 34 -25.57 6.21 -24.13
C VAL A 34 -26.72 6.03 -23.12
N SER A 35 -27.59 5.04 -23.32
CA SER A 35 -28.72 4.78 -22.41
C SER A 35 -28.29 4.28 -21.02
N GLN A 36 -27.08 3.73 -20.91
CA GLN A 36 -26.54 3.22 -19.64
C GLN A 36 -25.77 4.28 -18.86
N ILE A 37 -25.36 5.38 -19.48
CA ILE A 37 -24.50 6.41 -18.85
C ILE A 37 -25.16 7.00 -17.60
N PHE A 38 -26.47 7.25 -17.67
CA PHE A 38 -27.23 7.85 -16.56
C PHE A 38 -27.69 6.81 -15.52
N LYS A 39 -27.46 5.52 -15.74
CA LYS A 39 -27.84 4.49 -14.77
C LYS A 39 -26.81 4.41 -13.64
N PRO A 40 -27.23 4.44 -12.37
CA PRO A 40 -26.30 4.41 -11.25
C PRO A 40 -25.56 3.07 -11.20
N ASN A 41 -24.26 3.10 -10.90
CA ASN A 41 -23.47 1.88 -10.66
C ASN A 41 -23.71 1.39 -9.24
N LYS A 42 -24.72 0.53 -9.06
CA LYS A 42 -25.07 -0.04 -7.77
C LYS A 42 -24.93 -1.56 -7.82
N VAL A 43 -24.02 -2.08 -7.01
CA VAL A 43 -23.82 -3.51 -6.79
C VAL A 43 -24.31 -3.83 -5.38
N ALA A 44 -25.04 -4.92 -5.21
CA ALA A 44 -25.47 -5.37 -3.89
C ALA A 44 -24.27 -5.79 -3.03
N LYS A 45 -24.49 -5.89 -1.71
CA LYS A 45 -23.46 -6.37 -0.77
C LYS A 45 -22.95 -7.76 -1.15
N ALA A 46 -21.73 -8.07 -0.74
CA ALA A 46 -21.10 -9.36 -0.93
C ALA A 46 -21.92 -10.52 -0.34
N SER A 47 -22.74 -10.32 0.69
CA SER A 47 -23.66 -11.35 1.20
C SER A 47 -24.78 -11.75 0.23
N ASN A 48 -25.02 -10.98 -0.83
CA ASN A 48 -26.03 -11.32 -1.84
C ASN A 48 -25.53 -12.45 -2.76
N LYS A 49 -26.24 -13.59 -2.74
CA LYS A 49 -25.92 -14.79 -3.53
C LYS A 49 -25.90 -14.59 -5.06
N ASN A 50 -26.50 -13.51 -5.56
CA ASN A 50 -26.49 -13.17 -6.98
C ASN A 50 -25.27 -12.36 -7.43
N VAL A 51 -24.40 -11.96 -6.50
CA VAL A 51 -23.18 -11.19 -6.78
C VAL A 51 -21.98 -12.13 -6.83
N LEU A 52 -21.22 -12.02 -7.91
CA LEU A 52 -19.96 -12.76 -8.11
C LEU A 52 -18.81 -12.01 -7.44
N ILE A 53 -17.78 -12.75 -7.04
CA ILE A 53 -16.58 -12.23 -6.40
C ILE A 53 -15.36 -12.73 -7.16
N ALA A 54 -14.58 -11.81 -7.70
CA ALA A 54 -13.27 -12.09 -8.28
C ALA A 54 -12.18 -11.42 -7.44
N VAL A 55 -11.04 -12.07 -7.26
CA VAL A 55 -9.95 -11.57 -6.41
C VAL A 55 -8.68 -11.26 -7.20
N ASP A 56 -7.93 -10.29 -6.70
CA ASP A 56 -6.66 -9.82 -7.26
C ASP A 56 -5.42 -10.45 -6.57
N THR A 57 -4.24 -10.26 -7.15
CA THR A 57 -2.97 -10.86 -6.68
C THR A 57 -2.63 -10.38 -5.27
N ASN A 58 -2.80 -9.10 -5.00
CA ASN A 58 -2.47 -8.53 -3.69
C ASN A 58 -3.32 -9.15 -2.58
N VAL A 59 -4.59 -9.42 -2.85
CA VAL A 59 -5.50 -10.10 -1.92
C VAL A 59 -5.04 -11.53 -1.64
N LEU A 60 -4.54 -12.23 -2.67
CA LEU A 60 -4.00 -13.59 -2.50
C LEU A 60 -2.70 -13.63 -1.68
N LEU A 61 -1.95 -12.53 -1.59
CA LEU A 61 -0.68 -12.44 -0.88
C LEU A 61 -0.82 -11.97 0.58
N LEU A 62 -1.94 -11.31 0.95
CA LEU A 62 -2.22 -10.89 2.33
C LEU A 62 -2.05 -12.01 3.37
N PRO A 63 -2.40 -13.28 3.10
CA PRO A 63 -2.29 -14.33 4.12
C PRO A 63 -0.86 -14.64 4.58
N TYR A 64 0.16 -14.20 3.84
CA TYR A 64 1.56 -14.32 4.27
C TYR A 64 1.96 -13.33 5.38
N THR A 65 1.12 -12.33 5.68
CA THR A 65 1.38 -11.33 6.73
C THR A 65 0.52 -11.53 7.99
N ILE A 66 -0.39 -12.51 7.99
CA ILE A 66 -1.31 -12.78 9.10
C ILE A 66 -0.94 -14.04 9.87
N ARG A 67 -1.45 -14.16 11.10
CA ARG A 67 -1.24 -15.31 11.98
C ARG A 67 -2.02 -16.56 11.53
N LYS A 68 -1.59 -17.73 12.01
CA LYS A 68 -2.12 -19.06 11.62
C LYS A 68 -3.63 -19.24 11.90
N ASP A 69 -4.15 -18.67 12.98
CA ASP A 69 -5.57 -18.67 13.32
C ASP A 69 -6.43 -18.02 12.21
N GLY A 70 -5.92 -16.95 11.60
CA GLY A 70 -6.56 -16.28 10.47
C GLY A 70 -6.71 -17.14 9.22
N LEU A 71 -5.78 -18.06 8.96
CA LEU A 71 -5.81 -18.92 7.76
C LEU A 71 -7.04 -19.85 7.72
N SER A 72 -7.47 -20.36 8.88
CA SER A 72 -8.65 -21.22 8.96
C SER A 72 -9.95 -20.48 8.61
N THR A 73 -10.07 -19.24 9.09
CA THR A 73 -11.21 -18.35 8.77
C THR A 73 -11.23 -18.00 7.29
N LEU A 74 -10.06 -17.69 6.73
CA LEU A 74 -9.91 -17.40 5.30
C LEU A 74 -10.28 -18.60 4.43
N GLN A 75 -9.82 -19.79 4.80
CA GLN A 75 -10.14 -21.02 4.09
C GLN A 75 -11.65 -21.23 4.05
N LYS A 76 -12.34 -21.10 5.19
CA LYS A 76 -13.79 -21.22 5.27
C LYS A 76 -14.49 -20.19 4.38
N PHE A 77 -14.06 -18.93 4.42
CA PHE A 77 -14.61 -17.87 3.58
C PHE A 77 -14.57 -18.22 2.08
N TYR A 78 -13.42 -18.68 1.57
CA TYR A 78 -13.31 -19.06 0.17
C TYR A 78 -14.09 -20.33 -0.16
N GLN A 79 -14.13 -21.31 0.75
CA GLN A 79 -14.92 -22.53 0.59
C GLN A 79 -16.42 -22.23 0.49
N ASP A 80 -16.94 -21.32 1.31
CA ASP A 80 -18.33 -20.90 1.29
C ASP A 80 -18.66 -20.26 -0.07
N LEU A 81 -17.86 -19.29 -0.55
CA LEU A 81 -18.05 -18.68 -1.87
C LEU A 81 -17.91 -19.66 -3.03
N ARG A 82 -17.00 -20.63 -2.92
CA ARG A 82 -16.81 -21.69 -3.91
C ARG A 82 -18.05 -22.61 -3.97
N SER A 83 -18.57 -23.02 -2.83
CA SER A 83 -19.76 -23.88 -2.74
C SER A 83 -21.00 -23.23 -3.36
N GLU A 84 -21.05 -21.90 -3.35
CA GLU A 84 -22.13 -21.11 -3.95
C GLU A 84 -21.88 -20.77 -5.44
N ASN A 85 -20.76 -21.22 -6.03
CA ASN A 85 -20.34 -20.90 -7.41
C ASN A 85 -20.16 -19.38 -7.66
N ARG A 86 -19.62 -18.67 -6.67
CA ARG A 86 -19.48 -17.20 -6.69
C ARG A 86 -18.05 -16.71 -6.66
N LEU A 87 -17.09 -17.58 -6.35
CA LEU A 87 -15.66 -17.26 -6.29
C LEU A 87 -14.99 -17.48 -7.65
N PHE A 88 -14.30 -16.47 -8.18
CA PHE A 88 -13.56 -16.52 -9.44
C PHE A 88 -12.15 -15.95 -9.32
N LEU A 89 -11.24 -16.41 -10.18
CA LEU A 89 -9.85 -16.00 -10.20
C LEU A 89 -9.37 -15.73 -11.63
N PRO A 90 -8.95 -14.52 -11.99
CA PRO A 90 -8.28 -14.27 -13.25
C PRO A 90 -7.00 -15.11 -13.40
N ALA A 91 -6.81 -15.75 -14.54
CA ALA A 91 -5.63 -16.60 -14.78
C ALA A 91 -4.33 -15.80 -14.73
N ARG A 92 -4.36 -14.50 -15.05
CA ARG A 92 -3.21 -13.61 -14.86
C ARG A 92 -2.84 -13.46 -13.38
N VAL A 93 -3.84 -13.28 -12.51
CA VAL A 93 -3.65 -13.22 -11.05
C VAL A 93 -3.01 -14.51 -10.52
N ALA A 94 -3.48 -15.68 -10.96
CA ALA A 94 -2.89 -16.95 -10.57
C ALA A 94 -1.40 -17.07 -10.96
N ARG A 95 -1.01 -16.56 -12.13
CA ARG A 95 0.39 -16.56 -12.59
C ARG A 95 1.26 -15.58 -11.80
N GLU A 96 0.73 -14.40 -11.49
CA GLU A 96 1.44 -13.41 -10.67
C GLU A 96 1.61 -13.87 -9.23
N PHE A 97 0.61 -14.56 -8.68
CA PHE A 97 0.67 -15.15 -7.36
C PHE A 97 1.89 -16.07 -7.21
N ILE A 98 2.15 -16.97 -8.17
CA ILE A 98 3.31 -17.88 -8.12
C ILE A 98 4.62 -17.09 -8.02
N THR A 99 4.80 -16.11 -8.91
CA THR A 99 6.03 -15.28 -8.95
C THR A 99 6.22 -14.48 -7.65
N ASN A 100 5.14 -13.94 -7.08
CA ASN A 100 5.21 -13.10 -5.89
C ASN A 100 5.27 -13.91 -4.59
N ARG A 101 4.67 -15.09 -4.56
CA ARG A 101 4.75 -16.06 -3.48
C ARG A 101 6.20 -16.43 -3.18
N ASP A 102 6.95 -16.79 -4.20
CA ASP A 102 8.34 -17.25 -4.01
C ASP A 102 9.22 -16.13 -3.46
N LYS A 103 8.98 -14.87 -3.88
CA LYS A 103 9.61 -13.69 -3.28
C LYS A 103 9.24 -13.53 -1.81
N LYS A 104 7.97 -13.69 -1.44
CA LYS A 104 7.51 -13.60 -0.04
C LYS A 104 8.14 -14.69 0.83
N LEU A 105 8.23 -15.93 0.33
CA LEU A 105 8.91 -17.01 1.04
C LEU A 105 10.40 -16.72 1.24
N ALA A 106 11.08 -16.18 0.22
CA ALA A 106 12.47 -15.76 0.33
C ALA A 106 12.66 -14.62 1.34
N GLU A 107 11.77 -13.62 1.37
CA GLU A 107 11.77 -12.54 2.38
C GLU A 107 11.57 -13.08 3.81
N LEU A 108 10.69 -14.06 3.99
CA LEU A 108 10.49 -14.73 5.28
C LEU A 108 11.79 -15.43 5.74
N LEU A 109 12.42 -16.22 4.86
CA LEU A 109 13.69 -16.89 5.16
C LEU A 109 14.79 -15.88 5.49
N LYS A 110 14.89 -14.78 4.73
CA LYS A 110 15.83 -13.70 5.02
C LYS A 110 15.58 -13.09 6.40
N THR A 111 14.33 -12.83 6.74
CA THR A 111 13.95 -12.28 8.05
C THR A 111 14.35 -13.23 9.19
N LEU A 112 14.16 -14.54 9.02
CA LEU A 112 14.63 -15.53 9.99
C LEU A 112 16.16 -15.50 10.12
N GLY A 113 16.90 -15.40 9.00
CA GLY A 113 18.35 -15.24 9.00
C GLY A 113 18.83 -13.97 9.71
N ASP A 114 18.15 -12.84 9.50
CA ASP A 114 18.46 -11.56 10.17
C ASP A 114 18.19 -11.62 11.67
N VAL A 115 17.14 -12.33 12.10
CA VAL A 115 16.87 -12.58 13.53
C VAL A 115 17.99 -13.43 14.14
N LYS A 116 18.46 -14.46 13.43
CA LYS A 116 19.57 -15.32 13.86
C LYS A 116 20.85 -14.52 14.05
N SER A 117 21.17 -13.61 13.13
CA SER A 117 22.39 -12.80 13.19
C SER A 117 22.38 -11.79 14.35
N ARG A 118 21.23 -11.15 14.63
CA ARG A 118 21.09 -10.17 15.73
C ARG A 118 21.26 -10.78 17.12
N ILE A 119 20.87 -12.03 17.29
CA ILE A 119 20.96 -12.75 18.57
C ILE A 119 22.39 -13.23 18.83
N ASN A 120 23.27 -13.14 17.83
CA ASN A 120 24.68 -13.44 17.99
C ASN A 120 25.45 -12.31 18.70
N ILE A 121 25.02 -11.97 19.92
CA ILE A 121 25.80 -11.13 20.84
C ILE A 121 27.03 -11.95 21.21
N GLY A 122 28.23 -11.41 20.93
CA GLY A 122 29.50 -12.07 21.23
C GLY A 122 29.68 -12.25 22.73
N GLU A 123 30.32 -13.35 23.13
CA GLU A 123 30.76 -13.54 24.51
C GLU A 123 31.75 -12.43 24.88
N LYS A 124 31.29 -11.41 25.60
CA LYS A 124 32.20 -10.47 26.25
C LYS A 124 32.83 -11.18 27.44
N LYS A 125 34.03 -11.74 27.25
CA LYS A 125 34.88 -12.12 28.38
C LYS A 125 35.21 -10.84 29.15
N LEU A 126 34.96 -10.82 30.46
CA LEU A 126 35.44 -9.74 31.30
C LEU A 126 36.97 -9.72 31.27
N SER A 127 37.52 -8.52 31.48
CA SER A 127 38.95 -8.40 31.77
C SER A 127 39.26 -9.13 33.09
N PRO A 128 40.39 -9.86 33.20
CA PRO A 128 40.78 -10.54 34.43
C PRO A 128 40.86 -9.64 35.67
N ILE A 129 41.01 -8.31 35.48
CA ILE A 129 41.02 -7.34 36.58
C ILE A 129 39.66 -7.18 37.29
N LEU A 130 38.58 -7.65 36.65
CA LEU A 130 37.22 -7.60 37.19
C LEU A 130 36.84 -8.90 37.91
N ASP A 131 37.73 -9.90 37.96
CA ASP A 131 37.53 -11.11 38.75
C ASP A 131 37.51 -10.74 40.24
N GLY A 132 36.42 -11.07 40.93
CA GLY A 132 36.22 -10.78 42.36
C GLY A 132 35.59 -9.41 42.67
N VAL A 133 35.18 -8.63 41.66
CA VAL A 133 34.32 -7.45 41.87
C VAL A 133 32.92 -7.91 42.25
N ASP A 134 32.29 -7.22 43.19
CA ASP A 134 30.90 -7.45 43.60
C ASP A 134 29.96 -7.43 42.37
N GLY A 135 29.17 -8.49 42.17
CA GLY A 135 28.34 -8.69 40.97
C GLY A 135 28.95 -9.53 39.83
N SER A 136 30.23 -9.93 39.92
CA SER A 136 30.91 -10.70 38.87
C SER A 136 30.40 -12.16 38.75
N GLU A 137 30.07 -12.81 39.87
CA GLU A 137 29.52 -14.17 39.89
C GLU A 137 28.07 -14.21 39.36
N GLU A 138 27.26 -13.21 39.70
CA GLU A 138 25.90 -13.02 39.19
C GLU A 138 25.91 -12.79 37.68
N MET A 139 26.85 -11.97 37.20
CA MET A 139 27.04 -11.71 35.78
C MET A 139 27.46 -12.99 35.03
N ALA A 140 28.40 -13.77 35.59
CA ALA A 140 28.81 -15.05 35.00
C ALA A 140 27.64 -16.04 34.91
N THR A 141 26.83 -16.14 35.96
CA THR A 141 25.63 -16.99 35.99
C THR A 141 24.59 -16.53 34.97
N ALA A 142 24.31 -15.22 34.89
CA ALA A 142 23.41 -14.64 33.91
C ALA A 142 23.90 -14.86 32.47
N SER A 143 25.20 -14.76 32.23
CA SER A 143 25.83 -15.01 30.93
C SER A 143 25.67 -16.47 30.48
N GLN A 144 25.84 -17.43 31.40
CA GLN A 144 25.58 -18.86 31.11
C GLN A 144 24.11 -19.12 30.78
N ALA A 145 23.19 -18.54 31.56
CA ALA A 145 21.74 -18.67 31.29
C ALA A 145 21.36 -18.06 29.93
N LEU A 146 21.92 -16.89 29.59
CA LEU A 146 21.72 -16.24 28.30
C LEU A 146 22.24 -17.11 27.14
N ASN A 147 23.43 -17.70 27.30
CA ASN A 147 24.01 -18.61 26.31
C ASN A 147 23.15 -19.87 26.08
N ALA A 148 22.63 -20.47 27.15
CA ALA A 148 21.72 -21.59 27.06
C ALA A 148 20.40 -21.22 26.34
N ALA A 149 19.79 -20.10 26.72
CA ALA A 149 18.57 -19.58 26.09
C ALA A 149 18.80 -19.26 24.60
N LYS A 150 19.94 -18.65 24.26
CA LYS A 150 20.36 -18.37 22.87
C LYS A 150 20.48 -19.64 22.03
N LYS A 151 21.09 -20.69 22.59
CA LYS A 151 21.22 -21.98 21.90
C LYS A 151 19.85 -22.61 21.65
N GLN A 152 18.97 -22.58 22.66
CA GLN A 152 17.61 -23.10 22.52
C GLN A 152 16.80 -22.32 21.48
N TYR A 153 16.87 -20.98 21.50
CA TYR A 153 16.19 -20.13 20.53
C TYR A 153 16.70 -20.36 19.10
N THR A 154 18.03 -20.41 18.91
CA THR A 154 18.63 -20.70 17.60
C THR A 154 18.19 -22.06 17.05
N ALA A 155 18.17 -23.10 17.91
CA ALA A 155 17.69 -24.42 17.50
C ALA A 155 16.19 -24.44 17.15
N ALA A 156 15.37 -23.65 17.85
CA ALA A 156 13.95 -23.49 17.50
C ALA A 156 13.77 -22.76 16.17
N LEU A 157 14.58 -21.71 15.94
CA LEU A 157 14.58 -20.94 14.70
C LEU A 157 14.98 -21.79 13.49
N GLU A 158 16.02 -22.62 13.62
CA GLU A 158 16.46 -23.56 12.57
C GLU A 158 15.38 -24.59 12.21
N LYS A 159 14.58 -25.05 13.18
CA LYS A 159 13.43 -25.92 12.88
C LYS A 159 12.36 -25.22 12.05
N VAL A 160 12.10 -23.93 12.33
CA VAL A 160 11.15 -23.12 11.56
C VAL A 160 11.69 -22.88 10.15
N GLU A 161 12.96 -22.51 10.03
CA GLU A 161 13.65 -22.29 8.75
C GLU A 161 13.61 -23.55 7.88
N ALA A 162 13.98 -24.71 8.43
CA ALA A 162 13.92 -26.00 7.75
C ALA A 162 12.50 -26.35 7.31
N ARG A 163 11.47 -26.00 8.11
CA ARG A 163 10.08 -26.23 7.73
C ARG A 163 9.67 -25.37 6.55
N VAL A 164 10.04 -24.08 6.52
CA VAL A 164 9.75 -23.18 5.39
C VAL A 164 10.51 -23.64 4.13
N GLN A 165 11.77 -24.03 4.27
CA GLN A 165 12.58 -24.57 3.16
C GLN A 165 12.06 -25.90 2.62
N SER A 166 11.34 -26.68 3.43
CA SER A 166 10.74 -27.95 3.00
C SER A 166 9.52 -27.78 2.10
N TRP A 167 8.95 -26.58 2.00
CA TRP A 167 7.78 -26.35 1.16
C TRP A 167 8.16 -26.41 -0.33
N SER A 168 7.37 -27.18 -1.09
CA SER A 168 7.58 -27.45 -2.52
C SER A 168 6.34 -27.09 -3.35
N GLY A 169 5.72 -25.95 -3.00
CA GLY A 169 4.42 -25.55 -3.54
C GLY A 169 3.24 -25.86 -2.61
N ASP A 170 3.51 -26.48 -1.47
CA ASP A 170 2.52 -26.94 -0.47
C ASP A 170 2.58 -26.12 0.84
N ASP A 171 2.96 -24.84 0.74
CA ASP A 171 2.87 -23.96 1.91
C ASP A 171 1.41 -23.81 2.37
N PRO A 172 1.15 -23.37 3.62
CA PRO A 172 -0.20 -23.26 4.15
C PRO A 172 -1.16 -22.43 3.30
N VAL A 173 -0.69 -21.35 2.66
CA VAL A 173 -1.53 -20.46 1.84
C VAL A 173 -1.85 -21.12 0.50
N THR A 174 -0.85 -21.65 -0.22
CA THR A 174 -1.12 -22.36 -1.48
C THR A 174 -1.97 -23.60 -1.28
N SER A 175 -1.82 -24.30 -0.15
CA SER A 175 -2.66 -25.45 0.20
C SER A 175 -4.14 -25.05 0.30
N ILE A 176 -4.46 -23.87 0.84
CA ILE A 176 -5.84 -23.35 0.87
C ILE A 176 -6.33 -23.10 -0.55
N TYR A 177 -5.56 -22.37 -1.36
CA TYR A 177 -5.96 -22.01 -2.72
C TYR A 177 -6.15 -23.22 -3.64
N ASN A 178 -5.34 -24.26 -3.49
CA ASN A 178 -5.49 -25.51 -4.20
C ASN A 178 -6.83 -26.23 -3.90
N THR A 179 -7.49 -25.91 -2.77
CA THR A 179 -8.80 -26.49 -2.43
C THR A 179 -10.00 -25.71 -2.96
N VAL A 180 -9.81 -24.44 -3.39
CA VAL A 180 -10.92 -23.53 -3.76
C VAL A 180 -10.84 -23.01 -5.18
N PHE A 181 -9.69 -23.12 -5.85
CA PHE A 181 -9.50 -22.71 -7.24
C PHE A 181 -9.14 -23.89 -8.14
N ASP A 182 -9.89 -24.05 -9.21
CA ASP A 182 -9.67 -25.03 -10.26
C ASP A 182 -10.10 -24.46 -11.63
N SER A 183 -10.09 -25.30 -12.68
CA SER A 183 -10.45 -24.87 -14.03
C SER A 183 -11.88 -24.33 -14.17
N ALA A 184 -12.80 -24.64 -13.24
CA ALA A 184 -14.17 -24.18 -13.31
C ALA A 184 -14.37 -22.74 -12.81
N ASN A 185 -13.44 -22.21 -12.01
CA ASN A 185 -13.50 -20.81 -11.55
C ASN A 185 -12.26 -19.97 -11.85
N ILE A 186 -11.23 -20.53 -12.47
CA ILE A 186 -10.15 -19.76 -13.07
C ILE A 186 -10.62 -19.27 -14.45
N ILE A 187 -10.70 -17.94 -14.61
CA ILE A 187 -11.20 -17.28 -15.82
C ILE A 187 -10.06 -16.69 -16.63
N SER A 188 -10.19 -16.71 -17.95
CA SER A 188 -9.19 -16.17 -18.88
C SER A 188 -9.87 -15.29 -19.94
N PRO A 189 -9.12 -14.40 -20.60
CA PRO A 189 -9.61 -13.69 -21.78
C PRO A 189 -10.08 -14.68 -22.86
N THR A 190 -11.15 -14.32 -23.57
CA THR A 190 -11.68 -15.11 -24.69
C THR A 190 -11.04 -14.77 -26.03
N ASP A 191 -10.44 -13.59 -26.15
CA ASP A 191 -9.87 -13.09 -27.39
C ASP A 191 -8.51 -13.72 -27.69
N ALA A 192 -8.13 -13.75 -28.97
CA ALA A 192 -6.81 -14.20 -29.36
C ALA A 192 -5.73 -13.20 -28.89
N ASN A 193 -4.53 -13.69 -28.60
CA ASN A 193 -3.43 -12.83 -28.13
C ASN A 193 -3.11 -11.68 -29.10
N VAL A 194 -3.29 -11.89 -30.41
CA VAL A 194 -3.07 -10.84 -31.42
C VAL A 194 -4.07 -9.68 -31.27
N ASP A 195 -5.33 -9.99 -30.98
CA ASP A 195 -6.39 -9.00 -30.78
C ASP A 195 -6.22 -8.27 -29.46
N ILE A 196 -5.82 -9.01 -28.41
CA ILE A 196 -5.47 -8.43 -27.10
C ILE A 196 -4.31 -7.44 -27.28
N LEU A 197 -3.25 -7.81 -28.00
CA LEU A 197 -2.11 -6.91 -28.23
C LEU A 197 -2.48 -5.67 -29.04
N ALA A 198 -3.34 -5.83 -30.06
CA ALA A 198 -3.81 -4.70 -30.86
C ALA A 198 -4.67 -3.73 -30.02
N ASP A 199 -5.63 -4.24 -29.23
CA ASP A 199 -6.42 -3.40 -28.32
C ASP A 199 -5.54 -2.78 -27.25
N TRP A 200 -4.56 -3.52 -26.73
CA TRP A 200 -3.62 -3.01 -25.74
C TRP A 200 -2.83 -1.79 -26.23
N GLN A 201 -2.27 -1.86 -27.44
CA GLN A 201 -1.56 -0.74 -28.07
C GLN A 201 -2.49 0.47 -28.26
N ARG A 202 -3.72 0.23 -28.73
CA ARG A 202 -4.73 1.29 -28.88
C ARG A 202 -5.04 1.93 -27.53
N ARG A 203 -5.20 1.15 -26.46
CA ARG A 203 -5.49 1.65 -25.10
C ARG A 203 -4.34 2.47 -24.53
N LEU A 204 -3.10 2.07 -24.78
CA LEU A 204 -1.91 2.83 -24.37
C LEU A 204 -1.87 4.22 -25.02
N ILE A 205 -2.03 4.29 -26.34
CA ILE A 205 -2.02 5.55 -27.09
C ILE A 205 -3.16 6.47 -26.62
N ASN A 206 -4.34 5.89 -26.40
CA ASN A 206 -5.55 6.63 -26.06
C ASN A 206 -5.78 6.82 -24.56
N LYS A 207 -4.87 6.31 -23.71
CA LYS A 207 -5.00 6.34 -22.24
C LYS A 207 -6.35 5.80 -21.77
N VAL A 208 -6.75 4.66 -22.31
CA VAL A 208 -7.97 3.93 -21.93
C VAL A 208 -7.61 2.97 -20.79
N PRO A 209 -8.33 2.99 -19.66
CA PRO A 209 -8.06 2.09 -18.53
C PRO A 209 -8.44 0.61 -18.80
N PRO A 210 -7.94 -0.32 -17.97
CA PRO A 210 -6.85 -0.17 -16.99
C PRO A 210 -5.47 -0.42 -17.63
N GLY A 211 -4.39 -0.21 -16.86
CA GLY A 211 -3.01 -0.57 -17.23
C GLY A 211 -2.21 0.51 -17.96
N TYR A 212 -2.84 1.48 -18.64
CA TYR A 212 -2.09 2.46 -19.46
C TYR A 212 -1.06 3.30 -18.67
N LYS A 213 -1.24 3.41 -17.35
CA LYS A 213 -0.30 4.11 -16.46
C LYS A 213 1.00 3.34 -16.21
N ASP A 214 0.97 2.03 -16.40
CA ASP A 214 2.12 1.13 -16.26
C ASP A 214 2.84 0.91 -17.62
N GLY A 215 2.45 1.67 -18.66
CA GLY A 215 3.01 1.68 -20.03
C GLY A 215 4.53 1.72 -20.16
N GLY A 216 5.21 2.25 -19.14
CA GLY A 216 6.67 2.39 -19.10
C GLY A 216 7.45 1.26 -18.40
N LYS A 217 6.76 0.25 -17.84
CA LYS A 217 7.40 -0.89 -17.13
C LYS A 217 7.78 -2.02 -18.10
N GLU A 218 8.65 -2.95 -17.67
CA GLU A 218 9.13 -4.08 -18.49
C GLU A 218 8.02 -4.96 -19.06
N ASP A 219 6.90 -5.14 -18.34
CA ASP A 219 5.72 -5.88 -18.81
C ASP A 219 4.69 -4.99 -19.54
N THR A 220 5.06 -3.74 -19.82
CA THR A 220 4.25 -2.66 -20.40
C THR A 220 2.96 -2.30 -19.65
N GLY A 221 2.52 -3.02 -18.61
CA GLY A 221 1.21 -2.84 -17.98
C GLY A 221 0.12 -3.77 -18.54
N ILE A 222 0.49 -4.77 -19.35
CA ILE A 222 -0.47 -5.72 -19.94
C ILE A 222 -1.14 -6.63 -18.89
N GLY A 223 -0.53 -6.79 -17.71
CA GLY A 223 -1.05 -7.58 -16.60
C GLY A 223 -2.46 -7.13 -16.19
N ASP A 224 -2.60 -5.88 -15.78
CA ASP A 224 -3.90 -5.27 -15.39
C ASP A 224 -4.94 -5.39 -16.51
N PHE A 225 -4.49 -5.25 -17.77
CA PHE A 225 -5.37 -5.40 -18.92
C PHE A 225 -5.85 -6.85 -19.10
N LEU A 226 -4.99 -7.85 -18.94
CA LEU A 226 -5.37 -9.27 -18.99
C LEU A 226 -6.31 -9.66 -17.85
N VAL A 227 -6.10 -9.10 -16.65
CA VAL A 227 -7.04 -9.23 -15.54
C VAL A 227 -8.41 -8.68 -15.94
N TRP A 228 -8.45 -7.46 -16.46
CA TRP A 228 -9.67 -6.82 -16.93
C TRP A 228 -10.41 -7.63 -18.00
N LYS A 229 -9.70 -8.09 -19.03
CA LYS A 229 -10.28 -8.94 -20.09
C LYS A 229 -10.87 -10.24 -19.54
N SER A 230 -10.27 -10.81 -18.49
CA SER A 230 -10.83 -11.98 -17.81
C SER A 230 -12.14 -11.65 -17.09
N LEU A 231 -12.23 -10.49 -16.42
CA LEU A 231 -13.47 -10.03 -15.77
C LEU A 231 -14.58 -9.75 -16.79
N LEU A 232 -14.25 -9.20 -17.96
CA LEU A 232 -15.21 -9.01 -19.05
C LEU A 232 -15.75 -10.34 -19.59
N ALA A 233 -14.88 -11.36 -19.74
CA ALA A 233 -15.30 -12.71 -20.13
C ALA A 233 -16.23 -13.35 -19.07
N LEU A 234 -15.96 -13.13 -17.78
CA LEU A 234 -16.86 -13.53 -16.69
C LEU A 234 -18.21 -12.81 -16.79
N GLY A 235 -18.20 -11.48 -16.98
CA GLY A 235 -19.41 -10.69 -17.18
C GLY A 235 -20.25 -11.19 -18.36
N ALA A 236 -19.59 -11.47 -19.48
CA ALA A 236 -20.23 -12.01 -20.69
C ALA A 236 -20.87 -13.38 -20.45
N SER A 237 -20.18 -14.29 -19.77
CA SER A 237 -20.71 -15.64 -19.53
C SER A 237 -21.77 -15.72 -18.44
N GLN A 238 -21.65 -14.92 -17.36
CA GLN A 238 -22.52 -15.05 -16.19
C GLN A 238 -23.66 -14.03 -16.14
N GLN A 239 -23.52 -12.88 -16.81
CA GLN A 239 -24.54 -11.81 -16.84
C GLN A 239 -25.02 -11.42 -15.42
N LYS A 240 -24.10 -11.29 -14.48
CA LYS A 240 -24.34 -10.95 -13.05
C LYS A 240 -23.53 -9.74 -12.63
N ASP A 241 -23.93 -9.12 -11.52
CA ASP A 241 -23.12 -8.08 -10.89
C ASP A 241 -21.85 -8.71 -10.30
N LEU A 242 -20.76 -7.94 -10.32
CA LEU A 242 -19.43 -8.41 -9.92
C LEU A 242 -18.82 -7.49 -8.87
N ILE A 243 -18.24 -8.09 -7.85
CA ILE A 243 -17.30 -7.45 -6.93
C ILE A 243 -15.90 -7.94 -7.32
N PHE A 244 -15.03 -7.01 -7.72
CA PHE A 244 -13.61 -7.26 -7.87
C PHE A 244 -12.88 -6.79 -6.61
N VAL A 245 -12.32 -7.74 -5.87
CA VAL A 245 -11.59 -7.46 -4.63
C VAL A 245 -10.15 -7.14 -4.97
N THR A 246 -9.74 -5.91 -4.70
CA THR A 246 -8.39 -5.43 -4.99
C THR A 246 -7.97 -4.40 -3.94
N GLY A 247 -6.68 -4.42 -3.57
CA GLY A 247 -6.06 -3.34 -2.79
C GLY A 247 -5.52 -2.20 -3.66
N GLU A 248 -5.77 -2.26 -4.97
CA GLU A 248 -5.35 -1.25 -5.92
C GLU A 248 -6.22 0.01 -5.78
N GLU A 249 -5.61 1.17 -5.59
CA GLU A 249 -6.34 2.43 -5.65
C GLU A 249 -6.00 3.22 -6.92
N LYS A 250 -5.16 2.70 -7.84
CA LYS A 250 -4.63 3.44 -9.01
C LYS A 250 -5.70 4.19 -9.80
N ALA A 251 -5.31 5.31 -10.39
CA ALA A 251 -6.26 6.21 -11.07
C ALA A 251 -6.76 5.66 -12.42
N ASP A 252 -6.17 4.57 -12.91
CA ASP A 252 -6.66 3.81 -14.04
C ASP A 252 -7.82 2.87 -13.64
N TRP A 253 -7.89 2.43 -12.38
CA TRP A 253 -9.04 1.68 -11.86
C TRP A 253 -10.10 2.59 -11.21
N PHE A 254 -9.69 3.67 -10.54
CA PHE A 254 -10.58 4.56 -9.78
C PHE A 254 -10.57 6.02 -10.23
N VAL A 255 -11.73 6.67 -10.10
CA VAL A 255 -11.81 8.12 -9.92
C VAL A 255 -11.28 8.44 -8.53
N ARG A 256 -10.26 9.30 -8.46
CA ARG A 256 -9.55 9.60 -7.22
C ARG A 256 -9.89 10.97 -6.66
N LEU A 257 -9.98 11.07 -5.33
CA LEU A 257 -9.95 12.31 -4.56
C LEU A 257 -8.80 12.20 -3.57
N ASN A 258 -7.83 13.13 -3.59
CA ASN A 258 -6.69 13.15 -2.67
C ASN A 258 -5.94 11.81 -2.56
N SER A 259 -5.72 11.14 -3.71
CA SER A 259 -5.09 9.81 -3.84
C SER A 259 -5.90 8.61 -3.35
N GLN A 260 -7.09 8.82 -2.78
CA GLN A 260 -8.03 7.76 -2.42
C GLN A 260 -8.95 7.42 -3.60
N GLY A 261 -9.18 6.13 -3.85
CA GLY A 261 -10.17 5.68 -4.83
C GLY A 261 -11.59 5.90 -4.31
N ILE A 262 -12.44 6.62 -5.05
CA ILE A 262 -13.82 6.89 -4.63
C ILE A 262 -14.83 6.02 -5.38
N TYR A 263 -14.70 5.98 -6.70
CA TYR A 263 -15.57 5.19 -7.57
C TYR A 263 -14.76 4.50 -8.65
N PRO A 264 -15.17 3.33 -9.15
CA PRO A 264 -14.57 2.75 -10.35
C PRO A 264 -14.64 3.75 -11.51
N ARG A 265 -13.64 3.74 -12.38
CA ARG A 265 -13.62 4.58 -13.58
C ARG A 265 -14.89 4.35 -14.42
N PRO A 266 -15.60 5.41 -14.86
CA PRO A 266 -16.82 5.26 -15.64
C PRO A 266 -16.62 4.45 -16.92
N GLU A 267 -15.43 4.52 -17.53
CA GLU A 267 -15.07 3.71 -18.71
C GLU A 267 -15.10 2.21 -18.41
N LEU A 268 -14.59 1.79 -17.25
CA LEU A 268 -14.61 0.39 -16.82
C LEU A 268 -16.04 -0.09 -16.53
N VAL A 269 -16.84 0.75 -15.90
CA VAL A 269 -18.26 0.44 -15.63
C VAL A 269 -19.04 0.29 -16.94
N ALA A 270 -18.85 1.20 -17.89
CA ALA A 270 -19.50 1.16 -19.20
C ALA A 270 -19.08 -0.09 -19.99
N GLU A 271 -17.79 -0.40 -20.01
CA GLU A 271 -17.27 -1.58 -20.69
C GLU A 271 -17.77 -2.89 -20.05
N TYR A 272 -17.80 -2.97 -18.72
CA TYR A 272 -18.37 -4.13 -18.04
C TYR A 272 -19.86 -4.31 -18.33
N ARG A 273 -20.64 -3.22 -18.31
CA ARG A 273 -22.08 -3.25 -18.66
C ARG A 273 -22.32 -3.75 -20.08
N LYS A 274 -21.51 -3.31 -21.04
CA LYS A 274 -21.58 -3.75 -22.43
C LYS A 274 -21.44 -5.27 -22.54
N HIS A 275 -20.48 -5.86 -21.82
CA HIS A 275 -20.25 -7.30 -21.88
C HIS A 275 -21.24 -8.10 -21.04
N SER A 276 -21.70 -7.56 -19.91
CA SER A 276 -22.56 -8.26 -18.93
C SER A 276 -24.06 -8.04 -19.10
N GLY A 277 -24.51 -7.46 -20.21
CA GLY A 277 -25.94 -7.20 -20.45
C GLY A 277 -26.54 -6.14 -19.51
N GLY A 278 -25.73 -5.15 -19.12
CA GLY A 278 -26.13 -4.02 -18.28
C GLY A 278 -25.91 -4.23 -16.78
N LYS A 279 -25.17 -5.25 -16.36
CA LYS A 279 -24.81 -5.46 -14.94
C LYS A 279 -23.68 -4.54 -14.49
N SER A 280 -23.61 -4.33 -13.19
CA SER A 280 -22.71 -3.37 -12.56
C SER A 280 -21.51 -4.08 -11.93
N ILE A 281 -20.40 -3.35 -11.83
CA ILE A 281 -19.16 -3.82 -11.20
C ILE A 281 -18.77 -2.87 -10.07
N ARG A 282 -18.31 -3.44 -8.95
CA ARG A 282 -17.77 -2.70 -7.81
C ARG A 282 -16.36 -3.19 -7.51
N LEU A 283 -15.46 -2.26 -7.21
CA LEU A 283 -14.09 -2.54 -6.79
C LEU A 283 -13.98 -2.11 -5.33
N VAL A 284 -13.49 -3.00 -4.47
CA VAL A 284 -13.43 -2.80 -3.00
C VAL A 284 -12.22 -3.51 -2.41
N GLU A 285 -11.79 -3.06 -1.24
CA GLU A 285 -10.77 -3.74 -0.45
C GLU A 285 -11.32 -5.02 0.20
N PHE A 286 -10.44 -5.92 0.61
CA PHE A 286 -10.84 -7.24 1.10
C PHE A 286 -11.56 -7.18 2.44
N HIS A 287 -11.13 -6.30 3.36
CA HIS A 287 -11.80 -6.15 4.65
C HIS A 287 -13.28 -5.74 4.51
N GLU A 288 -13.63 -4.95 3.49
CA GLU A 288 -15.02 -4.55 3.23
C GLU A 288 -15.89 -5.76 2.85
N VAL A 289 -15.37 -6.63 1.99
CA VAL A 289 -16.06 -7.85 1.56
C VAL A 289 -16.26 -8.80 2.74
N LEU A 290 -15.23 -8.96 3.59
CA LEU A 290 -15.32 -9.78 4.80
C LEU A 290 -16.37 -9.23 5.78
N SER A 291 -16.43 -7.91 5.94
CA SER A 291 -17.43 -7.23 6.78
C SER A 291 -18.85 -7.44 6.25
N GLU A 292 -19.06 -7.30 4.94
CA GLU A 292 -20.37 -7.51 4.30
C GLU A 292 -20.84 -8.97 4.32
N MET A 293 -19.91 -9.91 4.46
CA MET A 293 -20.13 -11.35 4.61
C MET A 293 -20.24 -11.79 6.07
N GLU A 294 -20.27 -10.83 7.01
CA GLU A 294 -20.45 -11.08 8.45
C GLU A 294 -19.33 -11.94 9.07
N VAL A 295 -18.12 -11.84 8.53
CA VAL A 295 -16.94 -12.48 9.13
C VAL A 295 -16.58 -11.76 10.44
N SER A 296 -16.00 -12.48 11.41
CA SER A 296 -15.71 -11.94 12.75
C SER A 296 -14.92 -10.63 12.70
N ARG A 297 -15.34 -9.64 13.50
CA ARG A 297 -14.73 -8.29 13.54
C ARG A 297 -13.22 -8.31 13.79
N ASP A 298 -12.73 -9.21 14.65
CA ASP A 298 -11.30 -9.33 14.94
C ASP A 298 -10.50 -9.73 13.70
N PHE A 299 -11.05 -10.63 12.88
CA PHE A 299 -10.44 -11.04 11.63
C PHE A 299 -10.52 -9.93 10.56
N VAL A 300 -11.65 -9.21 10.48
CA VAL A 300 -11.79 -8.06 9.58
C VAL A 300 -10.72 -6.99 9.90
N SER A 301 -10.55 -6.64 11.18
CA SER A 301 -9.56 -5.66 11.62
C SER A 301 -8.12 -6.11 11.38
N LEU A 302 -7.84 -7.41 11.51
CA LEU A 302 -6.55 -8.01 11.16
C LEU A 302 -6.24 -7.83 9.66
N ILE A 303 -7.21 -8.08 8.79
CA ILE A 303 -7.05 -7.93 7.34
C ILE A 303 -6.91 -6.46 6.96
N GLU A 304 -7.75 -5.58 7.50
CA GLU A 304 -7.65 -4.12 7.28
C GLU A 304 -6.27 -3.59 7.66
N SER A 305 -5.73 -4.01 8.81
CA SER A 305 -4.38 -3.63 9.25
C SER A 305 -3.30 -4.13 8.28
N ALA A 306 -3.45 -5.35 7.76
CA ALA A 306 -2.52 -5.92 6.78
C ALA A 306 -2.58 -5.20 5.42
N GLU A 307 -3.79 -4.80 4.98
CA GLU A 307 -4.00 -4.02 3.76
C GLU A 307 -3.37 -2.64 3.86
N ILE A 308 -3.60 -1.93 4.98
CA ILE A 308 -2.98 -0.63 5.25
C ILE A 308 -1.45 -0.75 5.24
N ALA A 309 -0.90 -1.78 5.89
CA ALA A 309 0.54 -2.02 5.90
C ALA A 309 1.10 -2.28 4.50
N ALA A 310 0.42 -3.11 3.69
CA ALA A 310 0.83 -3.42 2.32
C ALA A 310 0.75 -2.19 1.41
N ASN A 311 -0.34 -1.41 1.49
CA ASN A 311 -0.55 -0.21 0.70
C ASN A 311 0.46 0.89 1.04
N ASN A 312 0.88 1.00 2.30
CA ASN A 312 1.94 1.93 2.70
C ASN A 312 3.31 1.53 2.11
N VAL A 313 3.66 0.24 2.10
CA VAL A 313 4.89 -0.24 1.44
C VAL A 313 4.86 0.03 -0.07
N ILE A 314 3.69 -0.11 -0.71
CA ILE A 314 3.51 0.21 -2.14
C ILE A 314 3.60 1.71 -2.40
N ARG A 315 3.02 2.56 -1.54
CA ARG A 315 3.18 4.02 -1.65
C ARG A 315 4.64 4.44 -1.49
N ASP A 316 5.36 3.81 -0.57
CA ASP A 316 6.80 4.00 -0.38
C ASP A 316 7.61 3.50 -1.60
N SER A 317 7.20 2.43 -2.28
CA SER A 317 7.92 1.90 -3.46
C SER A 317 7.54 2.57 -4.79
N LEU A 318 6.30 3.01 -4.98
CA LEU A 318 5.86 3.83 -6.12
C LEU A 318 6.44 5.25 -6.05
N SER A 319 6.80 5.70 -4.85
CA SER A 319 7.63 6.88 -4.67
C SER A 319 9.05 6.66 -5.24
N PHE A 320 9.53 5.42 -5.26
CA PHE A 320 10.86 5.06 -5.76
C PHE A 320 10.95 4.98 -7.30
N ASP A 321 9.83 4.83 -8.01
CA ASP A 321 9.80 4.39 -9.42
C ASP A 321 9.24 5.43 -10.42
N VAL A 322 9.22 6.71 -10.06
CA VAL A 322 9.05 7.81 -11.03
C VAL A 322 10.44 8.15 -11.60
N GLY A 323 10.74 7.57 -12.75
CA GLY A 323 12.03 7.70 -13.42
C GLY A 323 12.52 9.14 -13.65
N LYS A 324 13.84 9.31 -13.51
CA LYS A 324 14.66 10.40 -14.07
C LYS A 324 14.13 11.82 -13.85
N GLY A 325 14.01 12.18 -12.58
CA GLY A 325 13.98 13.56 -12.11
C GLY A 325 14.18 13.54 -10.61
N LEU A 326 15.09 14.35 -10.09
CA LEU A 326 15.35 14.49 -8.66
C LEU A 326 14.05 14.90 -7.92
N LEU A 327 13.26 13.96 -7.42
CA LEU A 327 12.12 14.24 -6.53
C LEU A 327 12.53 13.82 -5.12
N ASN A 328 13.04 14.78 -4.36
CA ASN A 328 13.40 14.59 -2.96
C ASN A 328 12.12 14.45 -2.11
N PHE A 329 11.95 13.32 -1.41
CA PHE A 329 10.85 13.06 -0.47
C PHE A 329 10.98 13.91 0.79
N ARG A 330 10.49 15.15 0.67
CA ARG A 330 10.50 16.18 1.72
C ARG A 330 9.11 16.53 2.22
N GLU A 331 8.08 15.76 1.89
CA GLU A 331 6.69 16.06 2.27
C GLU A 331 5.93 14.82 2.72
N ALA A 332 5.29 14.90 3.88
CA ALA A 332 4.41 13.90 4.47
C ALA A 332 2.99 14.45 4.63
N LYS A 333 1.97 13.61 4.43
CA LYS A 333 0.56 14.02 4.43
C LYS A 333 -0.27 13.16 5.40
N SER A 334 -1.22 13.80 6.07
CA SER A 334 -2.18 13.15 6.98
C SER A 334 -3.58 13.75 6.80
N SER A 335 -4.63 13.05 7.27
CA SER A 335 -5.93 13.69 7.47
C SER A 335 -5.88 14.52 8.76
N LEU A 336 -6.55 15.68 8.77
CA LEU A 336 -6.56 16.56 9.93
C LEU A 336 -7.13 15.82 11.17
N GLY A 337 -6.42 15.85 12.29
CA GLY A 337 -6.76 15.14 13.51
C GLY A 337 -6.38 13.66 13.55
N SER A 338 -5.88 13.09 12.45
CA SER A 338 -5.43 11.70 12.38
C SER A 338 -3.92 11.58 12.58
N THR A 339 -3.50 10.47 13.17
CA THR A 339 -2.07 10.11 13.26
C THR A 339 -1.62 9.39 12.00
N ALA A 340 -0.52 9.84 11.42
CA ALA A 340 0.12 9.24 10.26
C ALA A 340 1.62 9.02 10.52
N LEU A 341 2.24 8.16 9.72
CA LEU A 341 3.68 7.97 9.72
C LEU A 341 4.32 8.80 8.61
N ALA A 342 5.47 9.39 8.89
CA ALA A 342 6.30 10.09 7.92
C ALA A 342 7.68 9.43 7.88
N ASN A 343 8.18 9.15 6.67
CA ASN A 343 9.53 8.64 6.46
C ASN A 343 10.24 9.57 5.48
N PHE A 344 11.23 10.32 5.96
CA PHE A 344 12.00 11.25 5.14
C PHE A 344 13.35 10.67 4.81
N ARG A 345 13.74 10.78 3.54
CA ARG A 345 15.06 10.38 3.05
C ARG A 345 15.76 11.58 2.43
N MET A 346 16.90 11.96 2.99
CA MET A 346 17.57 13.23 2.69
C MET A 346 19.08 13.08 2.59
N ARG A 347 19.74 14.02 1.90
CA ARG A 347 21.21 14.08 1.86
C ARG A 347 21.73 14.69 3.16
N ASN A 348 22.93 14.30 3.56
CA ASN A 348 23.66 14.90 4.68
C ASN A 348 23.81 16.43 4.50
N GLY A 349 23.90 17.17 5.60
CA GLY A 349 24.07 18.63 5.60
C GLY A 349 22.79 19.44 5.74
N GLY A 350 21.70 18.81 6.19
CA GLY A 350 20.44 19.48 6.53
C GLY A 350 19.51 19.75 5.34
N GLN A 351 18.24 19.34 5.46
CA GLN A 351 17.23 19.49 4.41
C GLN A 351 15.86 19.88 4.99
N ASN A 352 15.05 20.56 4.19
CA ASN A 352 13.65 20.84 4.56
C ASN A 352 12.82 19.57 4.55
N ILE A 353 11.96 19.43 5.56
CA ILE A 353 10.87 18.47 5.61
C ILE A 353 9.55 19.22 5.80
N THR A 354 8.47 18.65 5.27
CA THR A 354 7.16 19.27 5.21
C THR A 354 6.12 18.28 5.74
N PHE A 355 5.24 18.74 6.61
CA PHE A 355 4.06 18.01 7.06
C PHE A 355 2.81 18.76 6.62
N THR A 356 1.83 18.05 6.07
CA THR A 356 0.57 18.64 5.60
C THR A 356 -0.67 17.85 6.04
N ALA A 357 -1.77 18.57 6.27
CA ALA A 357 -3.10 18.01 6.50
C ALA A 357 -4.19 18.99 6.06
N GLY A 358 -4.91 18.67 4.98
CA GLY A 358 -5.80 19.64 4.34
C GLY A 358 -5.03 20.91 3.94
N ASP A 359 -5.49 22.07 4.42
CA ASP A 359 -4.84 23.38 4.19
C ASP A 359 -3.69 23.67 5.16
N ALA A 360 -3.49 22.84 6.18
CA ALA A 360 -2.40 23.02 7.14
C ALA A 360 -1.07 22.53 6.54
N ARG A 361 -0.03 23.37 6.65
CA ARG A 361 1.33 23.07 6.19
C ARG A 361 2.35 23.54 7.23
N PHE A 362 3.35 22.71 7.49
CA PHE A 362 4.51 23.00 8.32
C PHE A 362 5.76 22.60 7.56
N GLU A 363 6.70 23.51 7.37
CA GLU A 363 7.95 23.24 6.64
C GLU A 363 9.14 23.77 7.43
N PHE A 364 10.06 22.90 7.82
CA PHE A 364 11.25 23.28 8.58
C PHE A 364 12.43 22.37 8.23
N SER A 365 13.65 22.81 8.52
CA SER A 365 14.85 22.04 8.20
C SER A 365 15.19 21.07 9.32
N VAL A 366 15.76 19.92 8.96
CA VAL A 366 16.36 18.95 9.88
C VAL A 366 17.70 18.46 9.34
N SER A 367 18.62 18.06 10.21
CA SER A 367 19.90 17.45 9.83
C SER A 367 20.24 16.27 10.73
N GLU A 368 21.18 15.47 10.25
CA GLU A 368 21.73 14.33 10.94
C GLU A 368 22.40 14.73 12.27
N GLN A 369 22.15 13.95 13.31
CA GLN A 369 22.87 14.03 14.59
C GLN A 369 23.52 12.68 14.95
N GLY A 370 22.88 11.58 14.58
CA GLY A 370 23.37 10.21 14.71
C GLY A 370 22.20 9.23 14.76
N LYS A 371 22.47 7.99 15.16
CA LYS A 371 21.41 6.99 15.37
C LYS A 371 20.38 7.48 16.38
N ASP A 372 19.11 7.34 16.03
CA ASP A 372 17.95 7.69 16.86
C ASP A 372 17.92 9.16 17.37
N SER A 373 18.58 10.08 16.66
CA SER A 373 18.60 11.51 16.97
C SER A 373 18.77 12.39 15.72
N LEU A 374 18.24 13.62 15.76
CA LEU A 374 18.41 14.63 14.71
C LEU A 374 18.40 16.05 15.27
N TRP A 375 18.92 16.99 14.48
CA TRP A 375 18.74 18.42 14.72
C TRP A 375 17.53 18.95 13.96
N ALA A 376 16.71 19.76 14.61
CA ALA A 376 15.63 20.51 13.97
C ALA A 376 15.91 22.03 14.04
N TYR A 377 15.57 22.75 12.98
CA TYR A 377 15.89 24.17 12.81
C TYR A 377 14.61 24.99 12.70
N PRO A 378 14.38 25.99 13.57
CA PRO A 378 13.26 26.92 13.44
C PRO A 378 13.30 27.64 12.08
N ASN A 379 12.14 27.75 11.41
CA ASN A 379 12.01 28.36 10.08
C ASN A 379 11.77 29.88 10.11
N GLY A 380 11.64 30.48 11.30
CA GLY A 380 11.34 31.89 11.52
C GLY A 380 9.90 32.34 11.22
N LYS A 381 9.05 31.45 10.69
CA LYS A 381 7.64 31.71 10.33
C LYS A 381 6.66 31.04 11.29
N ASP A 382 6.95 29.80 11.66
CA ASP A 382 6.18 29.00 12.59
C ASP A 382 6.88 28.97 13.95
N GLN A 383 6.11 28.83 15.03
CA GLN A 383 6.67 28.53 16.35
C GLN A 383 7.02 27.04 16.38
N LEU A 384 8.27 26.69 16.63
CA LEU A 384 8.77 25.32 16.61
C LEU A 384 9.56 25.03 17.89
N ASN A 385 9.30 23.93 18.59
CA ASN A 385 10.08 23.52 19.75
C ASN A 385 10.03 21.99 19.97
N VAL A 386 10.91 21.45 20.81
CA VAL A 386 10.89 20.05 21.25
C VAL A 386 10.13 19.90 22.57
N ILE A 387 9.33 18.86 22.66
CA ILE A 387 8.68 18.39 23.88
C ILE A 387 9.29 17.02 24.22
N PRO A 388 9.98 16.89 25.36
CA PRO A 388 10.61 15.63 25.76
C PRO A 388 9.60 14.49 25.96
N ALA A 389 9.99 13.27 25.63
CA ALA A 389 9.17 12.04 25.71
C ALA A 389 8.49 11.81 27.08
N ILE A 390 9.12 12.25 28.18
CA ILE A 390 8.60 12.19 29.56
C ILE A 390 7.24 12.91 29.73
N SER A 391 6.87 13.76 28.79
CA SER A 391 5.62 14.54 28.83
C SER A 391 4.42 13.81 28.17
N ALA A 392 4.61 12.58 27.66
CA ALA A 392 3.56 11.83 26.98
C ALA A 392 2.34 11.54 27.89
N GLY A 393 1.13 11.89 27.43
CA GLY A 393 -0.11 11.77 28.20
C GLY A 393 -0.42 12.94 29.14
N GLN A 394 0.43 13.97 29.20
CA GLN A 394 0.12 15.23 29.89
C GLN A 394 -0.74 16.15 29.00
N ILE A 395 -1.62 16.92 29.62
CA ILE A 395 -2.33 18.01 28.95
C ILE A 395 -1.39 19.21 28.94
N ILE A 396 -1.01 19.67 27.75
CA ILE A 396 -0.21 20.89 27.59
C ILE A 396 -1.13 21.99 27.08
N ASP A 397 -1.11 23.14 27.76
CA ASP A 397 -1.63 24.38 27.18
C ASP A 397 -0.65 24.85 26.10
N SER A 398 -1.00 24.62 24.84
CA SER A 398 -0.22 25.01 23.68
C SER A 398 0.07 26.52 23.58
N LYS A 399 -0.57 27.37 24.39
CA LYS A 399 -0.23 28.79 24.47
C LYS A 399 1.04 29.07 25.28
N LEU A 400 1.48 28.13 26.11
CA LEU A 400 2.65 28.29 26.98
C LEU A 400 3.95 27.77 26.35
N VAL A 401 3.87 27.04 25.24
CA VAL A 401 5.05 26.56 24.51
C VAL A 401 5.59 27.69 23.65
N LEU A 402 6.75 28.22 24.02
CA LEU A 402 7.46 29.23 23.23
C LEU A 402 8.27 28.55 22.13
N GLY A 403 8.32 29.16 20.94
CA GLY A 403 9.19 28.69 19.85
C GLY A 403 10.67 28.85 20.20
N ALA A 404 11.48 27.86 19.85
CA ALA A 404 12.92 27.88 20.01
C ALA A 404 13.56 28.98 19.13
N GLN A 405 14.61 29.62 19.66
CA GLN A 405 15.35 30.69 18.97
C GLN A 405 16.57 30.16 18.19
N SER A 406 16.94 28.90 18.42
CA SER A 406 18.07 28.23 17.78
C SER A 406 17.71 26.78 17.45
N ALA A 407 18.57 26.11 16.68
CA ALA A 407 18.45 24.68 16.45
C ALA A 407 18.43 23.91 17.77
N PHE A 408 17.66 22.81 17.80
CA PHE A 408 17.50 21.97 18.97
C PHE A 408 17.56 20.48 18.58
N SER A 409 18.00 19.66 19.52
CA SER A 409 18.13 18.21 19.33
C SER A 409 16.81 17.54 19.63
N VAL A 410 16.46 16.53 18.82
CA VAL A 410 15.28 15.70 18.97
C VAL A 410 15.75 14.25 19.04
N ASN A 411 15.53 13.59 20.17
CA ASN A 411 15.87 12.18 20.34
C ASN A 411 14.65 11.31 20.07
N LYS A 412 14.88 10.02 19.82
CA LYS A 412 13.80 9.05 19.71
C LYS A 412 12.86 9.12 20.92
N GLY A 413 11.56 9.27 20.63
CA GLY A 413 10.49 9.47 21.60
C GLY A 413 10.17 10.94 21.87
N ASP A 414 11.08 11.87 21.62
CA ASP A 414 10.79 13.30 21.72
C ASP A 414 9.83 13.72 20.61
N MET A 415 9.06 14.76 20.89
CA MET A 415 8.06 15.30 19.97
C MET A 415 8.46 16.68 19.48
N ILE A 416 8.40 16.90 18.18
CA ILE A 416 8.45 18.22 17.59
C ILE A 416 7.04 18.80 17.68
N TRP A 417 6.90 19.90 18.41
CA TRP A 417 5.70 20.73 18.43
C TRP A 417 5.90 21.92 17.50
N ALA A 418 4.93 22.15 16.62
CA ALA A 418 4.92 23.36 15.80
C ALA A 418 3.53 24.02 15.77
N ARG A 419 3.51 25.35 15.71
CA ARG A 419 2.28 26.14 15.51
C ARG A 419 2.49 27.16 14.40
N ASN A 420 1.60 27.13 13.40
CA ASN A 420 1.65 28.06 12.28
C ASN A 420 0.77 29.31 12.51
N ALA A 421 0.89 30.29 11.61
CA ALA A 421 0.14 31.56 11.70
C ALA A 421 -1.39 31.39 11.67
N LEU A 422 -1.90 30.31 11.06
CA LEU A 422 -3.33 30.00 11.01
C LEU A 422 -3.82 29.28 12.29
N GLY A 423 -2.92 28.97 13.23
CA GLY A 423 -3.23 28.37 14.51
C GLY A 423 -3.31 26.85 14.51
N TYR A 424 -3.00 26.18 13.40
CA TYR A 424 -2.86 24.72 13.37
C TYR A 424 -1.66 24.30 14.21
N ILE A 425 -1.71 23.08 14.73
CA ILE A 425 -0.65 22.53 15.57
C ILE A 425 -0.17 21.18 15.02
N LEU A 426 1.12 21.05 14.81
CA LEU A 426 1.81 19.80 14.48
C LEU A 426 2.38 19.20 15.76
N ILE A 427 2.14 17.90 15.95
CA ILE A 427 2.87 17.05 16.89
C ILE A 427 3.54 15.96 16.08
N ALA A 428 4.87 15.89 16.06
CA ALA A 428 5.62 14.87 15.34
C ALA A 428 6.63 14.16 16.27
N THR A 429 6.33 12.93 16.68
CA THR A 429 7.19 12.09 17.51
C THR A 429 8.27 11.42 16.67
N LEU A 430 9.53 11.58 17.04
CA LEU A 430 10.63 10.88 16.38
C LEU A 430 10.64 9.39 16.75
N LEU A 431 10.52 8.50 15.78
CA LEU A 431 10.49 7.06 15.99
C LEU A 431 11.86 6.41 15.83
N ALA A 432 12.62 6.86 14.83
CA ALA A 432 13.97 6.38 14.53
C ALA A 432 14.69 7.30 13.55
N THR A 433 16.02 7.30 13.61
CA THR A 433 16.89 7.77 12.53
C THR A 433 17.96 6.71 12.25
N ASN A 434 18.48 6.67 11.03
CA ASN A 434 19.68 5.87 10.73
C ASN A 434 20.96 6.63 11.15
N ASP A 435 22.09 5.92 11.10
CA ASP A 435 23.43 6.48 11.27
C ASP A 435 24.19 6.34 9.95
N PRO A 436 23.95 7.25 8.99
CA PRO A 436 24.38 7.05 7.60
C PRO A 436 25.89 7.20 7.47
N GLN A 437 26.52 6.32 6.68
CA GLN A 437 27.89 6.55 6.19
C GLN A 437 27.90 7.77 5.23
N PRO A 438 29.07 8.38 4.92
CA PRO A 438 29.15 9.60 4.11
C PRO A 438 28.46 9.56 2.75
N ASP A 439 28.32 8.36 2.17
CA ASP A 439 27.73 8.10 0.86
C ASP A 439 26.26 7.61 0.95
N GLU A 440 25.73 7.48 2.16
CA GLU A 440 24.36 7.04 2.42
C GLU A 440 23.42 8.22 2.71
N MET A 441 22.15 8.04 2.41
CA MET A 441 21.13 9.04 2.70
C MET A 441 20.75 8.96 4.18
N PHE A 442 20.57 10.12 4.81
CA PHE A 442 19.98 10.24 6.14
C PHE A 442 18.48 9.94 6.06
N GLU A 443 18.00 9.09 6.96
CA GLU A 443 16.61 8.65 7.05
C GLU A 443 16.05 8.99 8.43
N ALA A 444 14.89 9.63 8.47
CA ALA A 444 14.21 10.02 9.69
C ALA A 444 12.73 9.61 9.65
N LYS A 445 12.28 8.87 10.65
CA LYS A 445 10.92 8.34 10.77
C LYS A 445 10.18 9.03 11.89
N PHE A 446 8.99 9.52 11.61
CA PHE A 446 8.11 10.17 12.57
C PHE A 446 6.73 9.53 12.59
N ALA A 447 6.08 9.57 13.74
CA ALA A 447 4.61 9.55 13.82
C ALA A 447 4.15 10.99 14.05
N PHE A 448 3.20 11.47 13.27
CA PHE A 448 2.74 12.85 13.39
C PHE A 448 1.22 12.99 13.31
N THR A 449 0.72 14.08 13.86
CA THR A 449 -0.68 14.49 13.81
C THR A 449 -0.74 16.00 13.66
N ILE A 450 -1.63 16.48 12.79
CA ILE A 450 -1.91 17.91 12.67
C ILE A 450 -3.32 18.19 13.20
N LEU A 451 -3.41 19.08 14.17
CA LEU A 451 -4.64 19.43 14.87
C LEU A 451 -5.16 20.80 14.39
N PRO A 452 -6.49 20.99 14.31
CA PRO A 452 -7.09 22.28 14.05
C PRO A 452 -6.81 23.28 15.19
N PRO A 453 -6.99 24.59 14.96
CA PRO A 453 -6.86 25.60 16.01
C PRO A 453 -7.84 25.36 17.18
N GLY A 454 -7.35 25.30 18.43
CA GLY A 454 -8.15 25.10 19.65
C GLY A 454 -7.28 24.93 20.91
N ASN A 455 -7.87 24.93 22.12
CA ASN A 455 -7.20 24.66 23.41
C ASN A 455 -8.13 23.86 24.35
N PRO A 456 -7.66 22.86 25.12
CA PRO A 456 -6.27 22.35 25.30
C PRO A 456 -5.92 21.08 24.48
N ILE A 457 -4.62 20.77 24.35
CA ILE A 457 -4.11 19.58 23.61
C ILE A 457 -3.74 18.46 24.58
N LEU A 458 -4.31 17.28 24.34
CA LEU A 458 -3.84 16.03 24.92
C LEU A 458 -2.67 15.49 24.08
N ILE A 459 -1.49 15.33 24.68
CA ILE A 459 -0.39 14.67 23.98
C ILE A 459 -0.77 13.21 23.74
N PRO A 460 -0.81 12.74 22.47
CA PRO A 460 -1.12 11.35 22.18
C PRO A 460 -0.06 10.43 22.80
N GLN A 461 -0.49 9.41 23.56
CA GLN A 461 0.40 8.31 23.95
C GLN A 461 0.57 7.37 22.75
N HIS A 462 1.79 7.24 22.22
CA HIS A 462 2.03 6.37 21.08
C HIS A 462 2.25 4.92 21.55
N PRO A 463 1.57 3.92 20.96
CA PRO A 463 1.69 2.50 21.36
C PRO A 463 3.06 1.87 21.04
N ALA A 464 3.99 2.62 20.44
CA ALA A 464 5.34 2.15 20.13
C ALA A 464 6.32 2.26 21.31
N PHE A 465 5.85 2.78 22.46
CA PHE A 465 6.62 2.92 23.70
C PHE A 465 5.98 2.15 24.88
N LEU A 466 5.12 1.16 24.59
CA LEU A 466 4.63 0.14 25.53
C LEU A 466 5.34 -1.19 25.30
#